data_AF-A0A258ZUJ8-F1
#
_entry.id   AF-A0A258ZUJ8-F1
#
_cell.length_a   1.000
_cell.length_b   1.000
_cell.length_c   1.000
_cell.angle_alpha   90.00
_cell.angle_beta   90.00
_cell.angle_gamma   90.00
#
_symmetry.space_group_name_H-M   'P 1'
#
loop_
_entity.id
_entity.type
_entity.pdbx_description
1 polymer ?
#
loop_
_entity_poly.entity_id
_entity_poly.type
_entity_poly.pdbx_seq_one_letter_code
_entity_poly.pdbx_strand_id
1 'polypeptide(L)'
;MTTDRYNARDAEPRWQKIWKDRGIFRTRNDDPRPKFFVMEMFPYPSGRIHIGHGRNYVMGDVLARTKRMQGFNVLHPMGWDAFGLPAENAAIERGIHPKAWTYENIASMKEQLQLLGLSLDWNREIATCDPSYYVEQQRIFLDFFDKDLAYRKESEVNWDPIDNTVLANEQVIDGRGWRSGAVVERRKLSQWFFRITDFAQDLLDAIDTLDRWPDRVRLMQRNWIGRSEGLEVLFELSKAHHREKIPAGTAAVKVYTTRPDTLFGASFL
;
A
#
# COMPACT_ATOMS: atom_id res chain seq x y z
N MET A 1 38.42 -39.88 11.17
CA MET A 1 37.61 -38.79 11.75
C MET A 1 36.35 -38.71 10.90
N THR A 2 35.23 -39.19 11.42
CA THR A 2 33.93 -39.03 10.77
C THR A 2 33.59 -37.55 10.80
N THR A 3 33.61 -36.91 9.63
CA THR A 3 32.99 -35.60 9.43
C THR A 3 31.51 -35.79 9.69
N ASP A 4 31.04 -35.42 10.88
CA ASP A 4 29.61 -35.36 11.16
C ASP A 4 28.96 -34.42 10.13
N ARG A 5 28.21 -35.02 9.22
CA ARG A 5 27.51 -34.30 8.15
C ARG A 5 26.41 -33.47 8.79
N TYR A 6 26.32 -32.19 8.41
CA TYR A 6 25.24 -31.31 8.84
C TYR A 6 23.86 -31.95 8.59
N ASN A 7 23.03 -32.02 9.65
CA ASN A 7 21.63 -32.45 9.57
C ASN A 7 20.71 -31.28 9.93
N ALA A 8 20.10 -30.66 8.90
CA ALA A 8 19.15 -29.57 9.05
C ALA A 8 17.94 -29.94 9.92
N ARG A 9 17.43 -31.18 9.79
CA ARG A 9 16.24 -31.65 10.52
C ARG A 9 16.44 -31.65 12.03
N ASP A 10 17.67 -31.86 12.48
CA ASP A 10 18.01 -31.86 13.91
C ASP A 10 18.49 -30.47 14.36
N ALA A 11 19.29 -29.80 13.54
CA ALA A 11 19.95 -28.54 13.91
C ALA A 11 19.00 -27.34 13.93
N GLU A 12 18.12 -27.20 12.94
CA GLU A 12 17.27 -26.01 12.79
C GLU A 12 16.22 -25.89 13.91
N PRO A 13 15.41 -26.93 14.23
CA PRO A 13 14.45 -26.85 15.33
C PRO A 13 15.14 -26.61 16.68
N ARG A 14 16.33 -27.21 16.89
CA ARG A 14 17.12 -27.02 18.10
C ARG A 14 17.49 -25.55 18.31
N TRP A 15 18.03 -24.89 17.28
CA TRP A 15 18.44 -23.48 17.38
C TRP A 15 17.24 -22.54 17.47
N GLN A 16 16.18 -22.77 16.67
CA GLN A 16 14.94 -22.01 16.75
C GLN A 16 14.33 -22.07 18.16
N LYS A 17 14.31 -23.26 18.77
CA LYS A 17 13.88 -23.44 20.17
C LYS A 17 14.73 -22.63 21.14
N ILE A 18 16.07 -22.71 21.05
CA ILE A 18 16.97 -21.95 21.92
C ILE A 18 16.73 -20.44 21.80
N TRP A 19 16.55 -19.92 20.57
CA TRP A 19 16.29 -18.50 20.35
C TRP A 19 14.94 -18.06 20.91
N LYS A 20 13.90 -18.87 20.72
CA LYS A 20 12.55 -18.64 21.25
C LYS A 20 12.55 -18.65 22.78
N ASP A 21 13.10 -19.69 23.40
CA ASP A 21 13.13 -19.85 24.86
C ASP A 21 13.88 -18.71 25.55
N ARG A 22 14.95 -18.22 24.91
CA ARG A 22 15.73 -17.08 25.41
C ARG A 22 15.12 -15.72 25.02
N GLY A 23 14.10 -15.69 24.18
CA GLY A 23 13.45 -14.46 23.71
C GLY A 23 14.41 -13.50 23.00
N ILE A 24 15.46 -14.00 22.33
CA ILE A 24 16.59 -13.14 21.87
C ILE A 24 16.19 -12.12 20.79
N PHE A 25 15.04 -12.31 20.14
CA PHE A 25 14.53 -11.42 19.11
C PHE A 25 13.51 -10.41 19.65
N ARG A 26 13.05 -10.55 20.89
CA ARG A 26 12.15 -9.59 21.53
C ARG A 26 12.81 -8.21 21.62
N THR A 27 12.06 -7.18 21.23
CA THR A 27 12.54 -5.80 21.24
C THR A 27 12.01 -5.05 22.46
N ARG A 28 12.94 -4.57 23.28
CA ARG A 28 12.67 -3.81 24.50
C ARG A 28 12.60 -2.31 24.20
N ASN A 29 11.59 -1.62 24.71
CA ASN A 29 11.47 -0.16 24.53
C ASN A 29 12.43 0.63 25.44
N ASP A 30 12.83 0.04 26.57
CA ASP A 30 13.71 0.61 27.59
C ASP A 30 15.20 0.26 27.37
N ASP A 31 15.54 -0.32 26.22
CA ASP A 31 16.91 -0.70 25.91
C ASP A 31 17.78 0.54 25.59
N PRO A 32 18.94 0.71 26.24
CA PRO A 32 19.80 1.87 26.04
C PRO A 32 20.61 1.83 24.73
N ARG A 33 20.63 0.69 24.03
CA ARG A 33 21.36 0.56 22.76
C ARG A 33 20.72 1.39 21.64
N PRO A 34 21.50 1.80 20.61
CA PRO A 34 20.95 2.53 19.48
C PRO A 34 19.85 1.72 18.79
N LYS A 35 18.71 2.38 18.51
CA LYS A 35 17.54 1.74 17.89
C LYS A 35 17.80 1.46 16.41
N PHE A 36 17.27 0.35 15.92
CA PHE A 36 17.23 0.05 14.50
C PHE A 36 15.90 -0.60 14.14
N PHE A 37 15.15 -0.03 13.21
CA PHE A 37 13.89 -0.62 12.73
C PHE A 37 14.10 -1.14 11.32
N VAL A 38 13.94 -2.45 11.15
CA VAL A 38 13.93 -3.14 9.86
C VAL A 38 12.56 -3.76 9.66
N MET A 39 12.00 -3.58 8.47
CA MET A 39 10.66 -4.02 8.12
C MET A 39 10.59 -4.32 6.63
N GLU A 40 9.98 -5.45 6.31
CA GLU A 40 9.49 -5.77 4.98
C GLU A 40 8.00 -5.51 4.89
N MET A 41 7.50 -5.39 3.66
CA MET A 41 6.05 -5.39 3.44
C MET A 41 5.46 -6.72 3.94
N PHE A 42 4.63 -6.63 4.98
CA PHE A 42 3.90 -7.75 5.57
C PHE A 42 2.92 -8.41 4.56
N PRO A 43 2.67 -9.73 4.67
CA PRO A 43 1.94 -10.46 3.64
C PRO A 43 0.41 -10.34 3.79
N TYR A 44 -0.28 -10.49 2.65
CA TYR A 44 -1.70 -10.84 2.64
C TYR A 44 -1.88 -12.31 3.04
N PRO A 45 -2.76 -12.65 4.02
CA PRO A 45 -3.04 -14.02 4.45
C PRO A 45 -3.99 -14.73 3.47
N SER A 46 -3.56 -14.83 2.21
CA SER A 46 -4.35 -15.35 1.09
C SER A 46 -4.19 -16.87 0.87
N GLY A 47 -3.35 -17.53 1.67
CA GLY A 47 -3.11 -18.97 1.57
C GLY A 47 -1.79 -19.38 2.22
N ARG A 48 -0.85 -19.89 1.42
CA ARG A 48 0.48 -20.35 1.90
C ARG A 48 1.58 -19.38 1.48
N ILE A 49 2.71 -19.42 2.18
CA ILE A 49 3.88 -18.68 1.73
C ILE A 49 4.40 -19.26 0.40
N HIS A 50 4.84 -18.39 -0.52
CA HIS A 50 5.54 -18.76 -1.75
C HIS A 50 7.00 -18.29 -1.72
N ILE A 51 7.82 -18.70 -2.69
CA ILE A 51 9.26 -18.37 -2.73
C ILE A 51 9.55 -16.86 -2.70
N GLY A 52 8.64 -16.04 -3.26
CA GLY A 52 8.73 -14.58 -3.17
C GLY A 52 8.75 -14.04 -1.72
N HIS A 53 7.97 -14.64 -0.81
CA HIS A 53 7.99 -14.28 0.61
C HIS A 53 9.35 -14.61 1.24
N GLY A 54 9.88 -15.81 0.95
CA GLY A 54 11.21 -16.22 1.41
C GLY A 54 12.29 -15.25 0.94
N ARG A 55 12.27 -14.87 -0.34
CA ARG A 55 13.22 -13.87 -0.89
C ARG A 55 13.13 -12.52 -0.15
N ASN A 56 11.92 -12.05 0.14
CA ASN A 56 11.70 -10.76 0.79
C ASN A 56 12.19 -10.79 2.25
N TYR A 57 11.68 -11.73 3.05
CA TYR A 57 11.90 -11.74 4.50
C TYR A 57 13.29 -12.21 4.92
N VAL A 58 13.97 -13.03 4.10
CA VAL A 58 15.36 -13.42 4.39
C VAL A 58 16.30 -12.21 4.25
N MET A 59 16.02 -11.25 3.36
CA MET A 59 16.87 -10.07 3.20
C MET A 59 16.84 -9.17 4.44
N GLY A 60 15.66 -8.87 4.98
CA GLY A 60 15.59 -8.08 6.21
C GLY A 60 16.06 -8.88 7.43
N ASP A 61 15.90 -10.22 7.46
CA ASP A 61 16.50 -11.06 8.51
C ASP A 61 18.02 -10.96 8.58
N VAL A 62 18.71 -11.02 7.43
CA VAL A 62 20.17 -10.86 7.36
C VAL A 62 20.58 -9.49 7.92
N LEU A 63 19.86 -8.42 7.57
CA LEU A 63 20.13 -7.08 8.07
C LEU A 63 19.84 -6.97 9.58
N ALA A 64 18.71 -7.50 10.04
CA ALA A 64 18.30 -7.51 11.44
C ALA A 64 19.33 -8.20 12.34
N ARG A 65 19.77 -9.39 11.93
CA ARG A 65 20.80 -10.16 12.65
C ARG A 65 22.14 -9.43 12.67
N THR A 66 22.56 -8.90 11.51
CA THR A 66 23.80 -8.12 11.41
C THR A 66 23.77 -6.92 12.35
N LYS A 67 22.68 -6.16 12.38
CA LYS A 67 22.53 -4.99 13.25
C LYS A 67 22.48 -5.37 14.73
N ARG A 68 21.82 -6.47 15.07
CA ARG A 68 21.82 -7.00 16.46
C ARG A 68 23.23 -7.38 16.91
N MET A 69 24.02 -8.02 16.02
CA MET A 69 25.43 -8.36 16.29
C MET A 69 26.33 -7.12 16.38
N GLN A 70 25.99 -6.03 15.70
CA GLN A 70 26.65 -4.72 15.82
C GLN A 70 26.24 -3.94 17.08
N GLY A 71 25.42 -4.51 17.97
CA GLY A 71 25.03 -3.90 19.24
C GLY A 71 23.82 -2.97 19.17
N PHE A 72 23.01 -3.02 18.11
CA PHE A 72 21.75 -2.26 18.02
C PHE A 72 20.60 -2.97 18.77
N ASN A 73 19.66 -2.18 19.29
CA ASN A 73 18.33 -2.65 19.70
C ASN A 73 17.42 -2.70 18.47
N VAL A 74 17.28 -3.89 17.89
CA VAL A 74 16.58 -4.08 16.62
C VAL A 74 15.11 -4.40 16.84
N LEU A 75 14.22 -3.59 16.25
CA LEU A 75 12.82 -3.95 15.99
C LEU A 75 12.73 -4.58 14.61
N HIS A 76 12.32 -5.86 14.56
CA HIS A 76 12.07 -6.60 13.33
C HIS A 76 10.70 -7.28 13.47
N PRO A 77 9.60 -6.57 13.16
CA PRO A 77 8.24 -7.04 13.40
C PRO A 77 7.70 -7.81 12.19
N MET A 78 6.58 -8.49 12.41
CA MET A 78 5.76 -9.09 11.36
C MET A 78 4.29 -8.82 11.68
N GLY A 79 3.44 -8.84 10.67
CA GLY A 79 2.00 -8.78 10.84
C GLY A 79 1.30 -9.36 9.64
N TRP A 80 0.00 -9.10 9.52
CA TRP A 80 -0.85 -9.65 8.47
C TRP A 80 -1.73 -8.55 7.89
N ASP A 81 -1.60 -8.30 6.60
CA ASP A 81 -2.49 -7.38 5.88
C ASP A 81 -3.78 -8.14 5.52
N ALA A 82 -4.72 -8.15 6.46
CA ALA A 82 -5.75 -9.18 6.58
C ALA A 82 -7.15 -8.73 6.13
N PHE A 83 -7.29 -7.50 5.60
CA PHE A 83 -8.51 -7.00 5.00
C PHE A 83 -8.44 -6.98 3.46
N GLY A 84 -9.58 -6.68 2.85
CA GLY A 84 -9.70 -6.41 1.42
C GLY A 84 -9.98 -7.63 0.56
N LEU A 85 -10.08 -7.36 -0.74
CA LEU A 85 -10.50 -8.32 -1.75
C LEU A 85 -9.74 -9.65 -1.68
N PRO A 86 -8.40 -9.71 -1.45
CA PRO A 86 -7.65 -10.97 -1.44
C PRO A 86 -8.27 -12.05 -0.55
N ALA A 87 -8.51 -11.70 0.72
CA ALA A 87 -9.08 -12.60 1.70
C ALA A 87 -10.58 -12.84 1.46
N GLU A 88 -11.32 -11.80 1.08
CA GLU A 88 -12.76 -11.87 0.85
C GLU A 88 -13.12 -12.77 -0.35
N ASN A 89 -12.54 -12.54 -1.52
CA ASN A 89 -12.82 -13.35 -2.72
C ASN A 89 -12.44 -14.83 -2.49
N ALA A 90 -11.31 -15.10 -1.83
CA ALA A 90 -10.86 -16.46 -1.55
C ALA A 90 -11.80 -17.21 -0.59
N ALA A 91 -12.41 -16.48 0.35
CA ALA A 91 -13.39 -17.00 1.28
C ALA A 91 -14.75 -17.26 0.60
N ILE A 92 -15.21 -16.34 -0.26
CA ILE A 92 -16.42 -16.49 -1.08
C ILE A 92 -16.33 -17.72 -1.98
N GLU A 93 -15.21 -17.89 -2.72
CA GLU A 93 -14.97 -19.04 -3.60
C GLU A 93 -15.09 -20.40 -2.86
N ARG A 94 -14.78 -20.42 -1.56
CA ARG A 94 -14.76 -21.63 -0.73
C ARG A 94 -16.01 -21.80 0.13
N GLY A 95 -16.93 -20.82 0.11
CA GLY A 95 -18.11 -20.82 0.97
C GLY A 95 -17.78 -20.74 2.48
N ILE A 96 -16.63 -20.15 2.84
CA ILE A 96 -16.17 -20.01 4.22
C ILE A 96 -16.30 -18.55 4.65
N HIS A 97 -16.58 -18.30 5.93
CA HIS A 97 -16.61 -16.93 6.45
C HIS A 97 -15.20 -16.29 6.38
N PRO A 98 -15.02 -15.08 5.82
CA PRO A 98 -13.71 -14.46 5.61
C PRO A 98 -12.84 -14.40 6.87
N LYS A 99 -13.44 -14.07 8.02
CA LYS A 99 -12.74 -14.10 9.31
C LYS A 99 -12.07 -15.44 9.60
N ALA A 100 -12.80 -16.56 9.50
CA ALA A 100 -12.27 -17.88 9.82
C ALA A 100 -11.13 -18.25 8.85
N TRP A 101 -11.37 -18.05 7.55
CA TRP A 101 -10.39 -18.25 6.49
C TRP A 101 -9.09 -17.46 6.72
N THR A 102 -9.21 -16.18 7.03
CA THR A 102 -8.07 -15.29 7.30
C THR A 102 -7.24 -15.78 8.49
N TYR A 103 -7.86 -16.11 9.64
CA TYR A 103 -7.11 -16.56 10.82
C TYR A 103 -6.48 -17.95 10.64
N GLU A 104 -7.13 -18.86 9.90
CA GLU A 104 -6.55 -20.15 9.52
C GLU A 104 -5.29 -19.96 8.64
N ASN A 105 -5.36 -19.07 7.66
CA ASN A 105 -4.20 -18.74 6.81
C ASN A 105 -3.09 -18.05 7.60
N ILE A 106 -3.42 -17.12 8.50
CA ILE A 106 -2.44 -16.49 9.41
C ILE A 106 -1.70 -17.56 10.21
N ALA A 107 -2.42 -18.51 10.82
CA ALA A 107 -1.81 -19.58 11.60
C ALA A 107 -0.87 -20.43 10.73
N SER A 108 -1.32 -20.86 9.55
CA SER A 108 -0.52 -21.68 8.64
C SER A 108 0.72 -20.94 8.12
N MET A 109 0.57 -19.68 7.69
CA MET A 109 1.69 -18.88 7.19
C MET A 109 2.69 -18.58 8.30
N LYS A 110 2.21 -18.33 9.53
CA LYS A 110 3.08 -18.12 10.69
C LYS A 110 3.95 -19.34 10.97
N GLU A 111 3.37 -20.53 11.00
CA GLU A 111 4.12 -21.79 11.15
C GLU A 111 5.18 -21.92 10.05
N GLN A 112 4.80 -21.68 8.80
CA GLN A 112 5.73 -21.76 7.66
C GLN A 112 6.86 -20.73 7.74
N LEU A 113 6.58 -19.49 8.16
CA LEU A 113 7.61 -18.46 8.36
C LEU A 113 8.53 -18.80 9.53
N GLN A 114 8.01 -19.43 10.59
CA GLN A 114 8.82 -19.88 11.72
C GLN A 114 9.82 -20.97 11.32
N LEU A 115 9.46 -21.84 10.36
CA LEU A 115 10.39 -22.84 9.82
C LEU A 115 11.62 -22.21 9.15
N LEU A 116 11.49 -21.00 8.59
CA LEU A 116 12.60 -20.26 8.00
C LEU A 116 13.59 -19.72 9.05
N GLY A 117 13.23 -19.74 10.34
CA GLY A 117 14.10 -19.28 11.42
C GLY A 117 14.36 -17.78 11.43
N LEU A 118 13.42 -16.97 10.92
CA LEU A 118 13.54 -15.51 10.88
C LEU A 118 13.61 -14.89 12.29
N SER A 119 14.37 -13.80 12.43
CA SER A 119 14.62 -13.06 13.68
C SER A 119 13.52 -12.05 14.03
N LEU A 120 12.26 -12.48 13.90
CA LEU A 120 11.08 -11.64 14.09
C LEU A 120 10.69 -11.53 15.58
N ASP A 121 10.24 -10.34 15.99
CA ASP A 121 9.61 -10.12 17.29
C ASP A 121 8.10 -10.41 17.20
N TRP A 122 7.73 -11.68 17.40
CA TRP A 122 6.32 -12.11 17.41
C TRP A 122 5.48 -11.51 18.53
N ASN A 123 6.07 -10.81 19.52
CA ASN A 123 5.28 -10.08 20.52
C ASN A 123 4.69 -8.76 19.96
N ARG A 124 5.12 -8.36 18.76
CA ARG A 124 4.66 -7.17 18.04
C ARG A 124 3.73 -7.53 16.88
N GLU A 125 3.29 -8.79 16.82
CA GLU A 125 2.42 -9.28 15.76
C GLU A 125 1.07 -8.56 15.77
N ILE A 126 0.63 -8.16 14.59
CA ILE A 126 -0.67 -7.53 14.35
C ILE A 126 -1.38 -8.22 13.19
N ALA A 127 -2.71 -8.16 13.17
CA ALA A 127 -3.51 -8.45 11.99
C ALA A 127 -4.44 -7.26 11.75
N THR A 128 -4.46 -6.70 10.54
CA THR A 128 -5.22 -5.47 10.26
C THR A 128 -6.73 -5.65 10.41
N CYS A 129 -7.22 -6.89 10.32
CA CYS A 129 -8.61 -7.26 10.54
C CYS A 129 -9.03 -7.38 12.02
N ASP A 130 -8.07 -7.28 12.95
CA ASP A 130 -8.38 -7.39 14.37
C ASP A 130 -9.01 -6.09 14.91
N PRO A 131 -10.08 -6.16 15.74
CA PRO A 131 -10.69 -4.96 16.33
C PRO A 131 -9.72 -4.06 17.09
N SER A 132 -8.70 -4.65 17.74
CA SER A 132 -7.67 -3.88 18.45
C SER A 132 -6.80 -3.03 17.51
N TYR A 133 -6.74 -3.37 16.22
CA TYR A 133 -6.01 -2.63 15.20
C TYR A 133 -6.89 -1.61 14.49
N TYR A 134 -7.98 -2.05 13.85
CA TYR A 134 -8.76 -1.15 13.00
C TYR A 134 -9.55 -0.09 13.78
N VAL A 135 -9.75 -0.26 15.09
CA VAL A 135 -10.31 0.82 15.93
C VAL A 135 -9.41 2.06 15.92
N GLU A 136 -8.09 1.88 15.86
CA GLU A 136 -7.15 3.00 15.74
C GLU A 136 -7.23 3.63 14.35
N GLN A 137 -7.40 2.83 13.30
CA GLN A 137 -7.64 3.34 11.95
C GLN A 137 -8.94 4.15 11.87
N GLN A 138 -10.02 3.70 12.52
CA GLN A 138 -11.27 4.46 12.62
C GLN A 138 -11.08 5.78 13.35
N ARG A 139 -10.31 5.81 14.45
CA ARG A 139 -9.97 7.05 15.16
C ARG A 139 -9.20 8.02 14.28
N ILE A 140 -8.17 7.54 13.56
CA ILE A 140 -7.41 8.37 12.61
C ILE A 140 -8.33 8.95 11.53
N PHE A 141 -9.26 8.13 11.01
CA PHE A 141 -10.22 8.61 10.01
C PHE A 141 -11.12 9.71 10.56
N LEU A 142 -11.65 9.56 11.78
CA LEU A 142 -12.47 10.58 12.43
C LEU A 142 -11.66 11.87 12.69
N ASP A 143 -10.42 11.75 13.16
CA ASP A 143 -9.52 12.89 13.35
C ASP A 143 -9.25 13.62 12.02
N PHE A 144 -9.13 12.87 10.91
CA PHE A 144 -8.97 13.45 9.58
C PHE A 144 -10.26 14.09 9.10
N PHE A 145 -11.41 13.48 9.35
CA PHE A 145 -12.71 14.03 9.00
C PHE A 145 -12.99 15.35 9.74
N ASP A 146 -12.72 15.40 11.04
CA ASP A 146 -12.88 16.60 11.86
C ASP A 146 -11.97 17.77 11.43
N LYS A 147 -10.85 17.45 10.77
CA LYS A 147 -9.89 18.41 10.20
C LYS A 147 -10.10 18.68 8.71
N ASP A 148 -11.21 18.23 8.13
CA ASP A 148 -11.52 18.32 6.70
C ASP A 148 -10.47 17.64 5.79
N LEU A 149 -9.65 16.74 6.32
CA LEU A 149 -8.69 15.94 5.54
C LEU A 149 -9.32 14.70 4.91
N ALA A 150 -10.43 14.22 5.48
CA ALA A 150 -11.30 13.20 4.89
C ALA A 150 -12.66 13.83 4.61
N TYR A 151 -13.21 13.61 3.40
CA TYR A 151 -14.48 14.21 3.00
C TYR A 151 -15.26 13.31 2.05
N ARG A 152 -16.55 13.57 1.91
CA ARG A 152 -17.43 12.83 1.01
C ARG A 152 -17.84 13.72 -0.17
N LYS A 153 -17.71 13.21 -1.40
CA LYS A 153 -18.23 13.87 -2.60
C LYS A 153 -18.84 12.85 -3.55
N GLU A 154 -19.78 13.30 -4.37
CA GLU A 154 -20.15 12.55 -5.57
C GLU A 154 -19.01 12.66 -6.59
N SER A 155 -18.57 11.52 -7.08
CA SER A 155 -17.53 11.43 -8.11
C SER A 155 -17.90 10.35 -9.09
N GLU A 156 -17.50 10.54 -10.34
CA GLU A 156 -17.32 9.39 -11.23
C GLU A 156 -16.15 8.58 -10.70
N VAL A 157 -16.41 7.30 -10.44
CA VAL A 157 -15.43 6.37 -9.90
C VAL A 157 -15.24 5.20 -10.84
N ASN A 158 -14.08 4.56 -10.72
CA ASN A 158 -13.78 3.31 -11.39
C ASN A 158 -14.56 2.20 -10.69
N TRP A 159 -15.46 1.55 -11.40
CA TRP A 159 -16.25 0.43 -10.89
C TRP A 159 -15.81 -0.87 -11.55
N ASP A 160 -15.49 -1.87 -10.74
CA ASP A 160 -15.23 -3.23 -11.20
C ASP A 160 -16.55 -4.03 -11.21
N PRO A 161 -17.07 -4.45 -12.38
CA PRO A 161 -18.34 -5.17 -12.45
C PRO A 161 -18.25 -6.63 -11.98
N ILE A 162 -17.05 -7.20 -11.88
CA ILE A 162 -16.85 -8.56 -11.37
C ILE A 162 -16.72 -8.53 -9.85
N ASP A 163 -15.81 -7.70 -9.33
CA ASP A 163 -15.60 -7.56 -7.88
C ASP A 163 -16.71 -6.74 -7.20
N ASN A 164 -17.61 -6.11 -7.97
CA ASN A 164 -18.73 -5.28 -7.50
C ASN A 164 -18.31 -4.23 -6.48
N THR A 165 -17.22 -3.51 -6.78
CA THR A 165 -16.62 -2.54 -5.88
C THR A 165 -16.03 -1.35 -6.63
N VAL A 166 -15.77 -0.28 -5.89
CA VAL A 166 -15.05 0.89 -6.38
C VAL A 166 -13.55 0.64 -6.29
N LEU A 167 -12.83 0.97 -7.35
CA LEU A 167 -11.37 0.92 -7.43
C LEU A 167 -10.76 2.33 -7.35
N ALA A 168 -9.67 2.49 -6.61
CA ALA A 168 -8.83 3.67 -6.71
C ALA A 168 -8.13 3.73 -8.09
N ASN A 169 -7.60 4.88 -8.49
CA ASN A 169 -6.90 5.00 -9.77
C ASN A 169 -5.66 4.07 -9.82
N GLU A 170 -5.00 3.90 -8.68
CA GLU A 170 -3.86 3.01 -8.46
C GLU A 170 -4.20 1.52 -8.66
N GLN A 171 -5.48 1.17 -8.61
CA GLN A 171 -6.00 -0.18 -8.76
C GLN A 171 -6.55 -0.47 -10.17
N VAL A 172 -6.41 0.48 -11.10
CA VAL A 172 -6.78 0.32 -12.51
C VAL A 172 -5.50 0.27 -13.35
N ILE A 173 -5.25 -0.87 -13.99
CA ILE A 173 -4.08 -1.11 -14.83
C ILE A 173 -4.57 -1.30 -16.26
N ASP A 174 -4.13 -0.43 -17.17
CA ASP A 174 -4.53 -0.43 -18.58
C ASP A 174 -6.06 -0.46 -18.79
N GLY A 175 -6.79 0.31 -17.96
CA GLY A 175 -8.25 0.39 -18.00
C GLY A 175 -8.99 -0.82 -17.42
N ARG A 176 -8.26 -1.72 -16.75
CA ARG A 176 -8.81 -2.95 -16.16
C ARG A 176 -8.58 -3.02 -14.66
N GLY A 177 -9.48 -3.69 -13.94
CA GLY A 177 -9.30 -3.95 -12.52
C GLY A 177 -8.03 -4.76 -12.29
N TRP A 178 -7.17 -4.33 -11.35
CA TRP A 178 -5.85 -4.95 -11.10
C TRP A 178 -5.90 -6.45 -10.79
N ARG A 179 -7.05 -6.95 -10.32
CA ARG A 179 -7.24 -8.35 -9.94
C ARG A 179 -8.20 -9.12 -10.86
N SER A 180 -9.39 -8.57 -11.10
CA SER A 180 -10.40 -9.22 -11.94
C SER A 180 -9.99 -9.27 -13.42
N GLY A 181 -9.16 -8.31 -13.87
CA GLY A 181 -8.90 -8.05 -15.28
C GLY A 181 -10.12 -7.53 -16.06
N ALA A 182 -11.25 -7.26 -15.39
CA ALA A 182 -12.46 -6.75 -15.99
C ALA A 182 -12.24 -5.34 -16.53
N VAL A 183 -12.95 -4.98 -17.62
CA VAL A 183 -12.98 -3.60 -18.10
C VAL A 183 -13.72 -2.76 -17.07
N VAL A 184 -13.06 -1.70 -16.60
CA VAL A 184 -13.62 -0.81 -15.58
C VAL A 184 -14.71 0.07 -16.17
N GLU A 185 -15.82 0.18 -15.45
CA GLU A 185 -16.94 1.08 -15.79
C GLU A 185 -16.80 2.41 -15.04
N ARG A 186 -17.36 3.49 -15.60
CA ARG A 186 -17.53 4.75 -14.87
C ARG A 186 -18.91 4.82 -14.25
N ARG A 187 -18.99 4.96 -12.93
CA ARG A 187 -20.27 5.14 -12.20
C ARG A 187 -20.20 6.37 -11.31
N LYS A 188 -21.30 7.12 -11.23
CA LYS A 188 -21.43 8.22 -10.26
C LYS A 188 -21.87 7.66 -8.91
N LEU A 189 -21.01 7.82 -7.91
CA LEU A 189 -21.28 7.36 -6.55
C LEU A 189 -20.76 8.41 -5.54
N SER A 190 -21.46 8.53 -4.42
CA SER A 190 -20.95 9.26 -3.27
C SER A 190 -19.88 8.41 -2.58
N GLN A 191 -18.65 8.91 -2.51
CA GLN A 191 -17.48 8.18 -1.98
C GLN A 191 -16.67 9.04 -1.02
N TRP A 192 -15.87 8.38 -0.18
CA TRP A 192 -14.93 9.01 0.73
C TRP A 192 -13.59 9.26 0.03
N PHE A 193 -12.98 10.41 0.29
CA PHE A 193 -11.70 10.82 -0.27
C PHE A 193 -10.83 11.45 0.81
N PHE A 194 -9.52 11.28 0.68
CA PHE A 194 -8.56 12.09 1.42
C PHE A 194 -8.10 13.29 0.57
N ARG A 195 -7.86 14.43 1.22
CA ARG A 195 -7.27 15.62 0.59
C ARG A 195 -5.76 15.47 0.36
N ILE A 196 -5.34 14.37 -0.24
CA ILE A 196 -3.92 14.12 -0.53
C ILE A 196 -3.32 15.18 -1.47
N THR A 197 -4.14 15.78 -2.33
CA THR A 197 -3.74 16.86 -3.25
C THR A 197 -3.26 18.11 -2.53
N ASP A 198 -3.76 18.38 -1.32
CA ASP A 198 -3.34 19.54 -0.52
C ASP A 198 -1.89 19.37 -0.04
N PHE A 199 -1.38 18.14 -0.03
CA PHE A 199 -0.01 17.77 0.33
C PHE A 199 0.84 17.39 -0.88
N ALA A 200 0.34 17.54 -2.12
CA ALA A 200 1.05 17.07 -3.32
C ALA A 200 2.42 17.74 -3.49
N GLN A 201 2.51 19.04 -3.17
CA GLN A 201 3.76 19.79 -3.23
C GLN A 201 4.76 19.33 -2.16
N ASP A 202 4.30 19.18 -0.91
CA ASP A 202 5.13 18.68 0.20
C ASP A 202 5.66 17.27 -0.09
N LEU A 203 4.82 16.39 -0.63
CA LEU A 203 5.20 15.05 -1.05
C LEU A 203 6.25 15.08 -2.16
N LEU A 204 6.07 15.97 -3.14
CA LEU A 204 7.02 16.12 -4.26
C LEU A 204 8.39 16.59 -3.77
N ASP A 205 8.42 17.60 -2.89
CA ASP A 205 9.66 18.15 -2.33
C ASP A 205 10.35 17.13 -1.41
N ALA A 206 9.57 16.38 -0.62
CA ALA A 206 10.11 15.34 0.25
C ALA A 206 10.85 14.23 -0.51
N ILE A 207 10.45 13.90 -1.75
CA ILE A 207 11.13 12.89 -2.59
C ILE A 207 12.61 13.23 -2.79
N ASP A 208 12.96 14.52 -2.88
CA ASP A 208 14.35 14.96 -3.08
C ASP A 208 15.22 14.71 -1.84
N THR A 209 14.61 14.66 -0.66
CA THR A 209 15.30 14.39 0.61
C THR A 209 15.54 12.89 0.86
N LEU A 210 14.91 12.00 0.09
CA LEU A 210 15.03 10.55 0.20
C LEU A 210 16.28 10.02 -0.51
N ASP A 211 17.46 10.46 -0.10
CA ASP A 211 18.77 10.09 -0.67
C ASP A 211 19.06 8.58 -0.67
N ARG A 212 18.50 7.84 0.29
CA ARG A 212 18.64 6.39 0.43
C ARG A 212 17.63 5.58 -0.39
N TRP A 213 16.70 6.22 -1.09
CA TRP A 213 15.71 5.54 -1.93
C TRP A 213 16.22 5.32 -3.36
N PRO A 214 15.86 4.20 -4.01
CA PRO A 214 16.24 3.97 -5.40
C PRO A 214 15.67 5.04 -6.34
N ASP A 215 16.49 5.53 -7.27
CA ASP A 215 16.12 6.58 -8.24
C ASP A 215 14.85 6.25 -9.02
N ARG A 216 14.70 4.98 -9.41
CA ARG A 216 13.52 4.50 -10.13
C ARG A 216 12.24 4.70 -9.32
N VAL A 217 12.26 4.43 -8.02
CA VAL A 217 11.08 4.60 -7.15
C VAL A 217 10.76 6.08 -6.99
N ARG A 218 11.78 6.92 -6.76
CA ARG A 218 11.63 8.38 -6.69
C ARG A 218 11.02 8.94 -7.98
N LEU A 219 11.54 8.52 -9.13
CA LEU A 219 11.02 8.93 -10.45
C LEU A 219 9.56 8.49 -10.65
N MET A 220 9.22 7.24 -10.30
CA MET A 220 7.83 6.75 -10.38
C MET A 220 6.89 7.61 -9.54
N GLN A 221 7.28 7.98 -8.32
CA GLN A 221 6.47 8.84 -7.46
C GLN A 221 6.32 10.27 -8.02
N ARG A 222 7.40 10.88 -8.55
CA ARG A 222 7.31 12.20 -9.21
C ARG A 222 6.35 12.19 -10.39
N ASN A 223 6.47 11.17 -11.25
CA ASN A 223 5.60 11.02 -12.41
C ASN A 223 4.14 10.74 -12.01
N TRP A 224 3.92 10.01 -10.92
CA TRP A 224 2.59 9.75 -10.37
C TRP A 224 1.92 11.01 -9.82
N ILE A 225 2.65 11.82 -9.04
CA ILE A 225 2.16 13.11 -8.55
C ILE A 225 1.89 14.07 -9.72
N GLY A 226 2.76 14.05 -10.75
CA GLY A 226 2.48 14.67 -12.04
C GLY A 226 2.31 16.19 -12.00
N ARG A 227 3.03 16.89 -11.12
CA ARG A 227 3.01 18.37 -11.08
C ARG A 227 3.37 18.92 -12.47
N SER A 228 2.55 19.83 -12.94
CA SER A 228 2.82 20.60 -14.15
C SER A 228 2.54 22.07 -13.90
N GLU A 229 3.27 22.92 -14.62
CA GLU A 229 3.01 24.35 -14.67
C GLU A 229 2.60 24.72 -16.09
N GLY A 230 1.63 25.62 -16.19
CA GLY A 230 0.97 25.94 -17.44
C GLY A 230 0.13 27.19 -17.32
N LEU A 231 -0.70 27.43 -18.33
CA LEU A 231 -1.64 28.55 -18.33
C LEU A 231 -3.08 28.05 -18.43
N GLU A 232 -3.95 28.70 -17.67
CA GLU A 232 -5.38 28.70 -17.97
C GLU A 232 -5.64 29.69 -19.10
N VAL A 233 -6.27 29.24 -20.18
CA VAL A 233 -6.66 30.08 -21.32
C VAL A 233 -8.18 30.10 -21.41
N LEU A 234 -8.75 31.30 -21.53
CA LEU A 234 -10.18 31.51 -21.72
C LEU A 234 -10.46 31.76 -23.21
N PHE A 235 -11.22 30.87 -23.82
CA PHE A 235 -11.71 31.01 -25.19
C PHE A 235 -13.13 31.53 -25.17
N GLU A 236 -13.33 32.78 -25.57
CA GLU A 236 -14.66 33.36 -25.70
C GLU A 236 -15.45 32.64 -26.79
N LEU A 237 -16.71 32.31 -26.49
CA LEU A 237 -17.57 31.65 -27.45
C LEU A 237 -18.02 32.66 -28.51
N SER A 238 -17.77 32.35 -29.78
CA SER A 238 -18.25 33.16 -30.89
C SER A 238 -19.79 33.26 -30.87
N LYS A 239 -20.34 34.34 -31.43
CA LYS A 239 -21.80 34.57 -31.48
C LYS A 239 -22.55 33.64 -32.47
N ALA A 240 -21.97 32.50 -32.86
CA ALA A 240 -22.40 31.65 -33.98
C ALA A 240 -23.24 30.43 -33.55
N HIS A 241 -23.73 29.70 -34.57
CA HIS A 241 -24.77 28.64 -34.53
C HIS A 241 -24.62 27.61 -33.40
N HIS A 242 -25.77 27.08 -32.95
CA HIS A 242 -25.94 26.12 -31.86
C HIS A 242 -25.99 26.67 -30.44
N ARG A 243 -26.37 27.95 -30.28
CA ARG A 243 -26.59 28.56 -28.97
C ARG A 243 -27.59 27.78 -28.11
N GLU A 244 -28.54 27.10 -28.74
CA GLU A 244 -29.51 26.20 -28.09
C GLU A 244 -28.88 24.98 -27.41
N LYS A 245 -27.65 24.58 -27.81
CA LYS A 245 -26.90 23.48 -27.21
C LYS A 245 -25.93 23.93 -26.12
N ILE A 246 -25.76 25.23 -25.93
CA ILE A 246 -24.83 25.80 -24.95
C ILE A 246 -25.62 26.11 -23.67
N PRO A 247 -25.20 25.62 -22.50
CA PRO A 247 -25.85 25.94 -21.23
C PRO A 247 -25.97 27.46 -21.03
N ALA A 248 -27.15 27.91 -20.62
CA ALA A 248 -27.44 29.33 -20.42
C ALA A 248 -26.42 29.97 -19.45
N GLY A 249 -25.82 31.09 -19.85
CA GLY A 249 -24.80 31.81 -19.07
C GLY A 249 -23.34 31.44 -19.38
N THR A 250 -23.09 30.45 -20.25
CA THR A 250 -21.71 30.12 -20.68
C THR A 250 -21.20 31.14 -21.70
N ALA A 251 -20.22 31.97 -21.32
CA ALA A 251 -19.62 32.99 -22.19
C ALA A 251 -18.25 32.58 -22.78
N ALA A 252 -17.54 31.67 -22.12
CA ALA A 252 -16.22 31.21 -22.52
C ALA A 252 -15.97 29.77 -22.07
N VAL A 253 -15.03 29.09 -22.74
CA VAL A 253 -14.49 27.80 -22.33
C VAL A 253 -13.12 28.02 -21.71
N LYS A 254 -12.93 27.52 -20.49
CA LYS A 254 -11.63 27.54 -19.82
C LYS A 254 -10.89 26.24 -20.10
N VAL A 255 -9.66 26.35 -20.61
CA VAL A 255 -8.77 25.21 -20.82
C VAL A 255 -7.46 25.40 -20.05
N TYR A 256 -6.77 24.30 -19.75
CA TYR A 256 -5.43 24.31 -19.18
C TYR A 256 -4.45 23.71 -20.19
N THR A 257 -3.28 24.33 -20.36
CA THR A 257 -2.20 23.79 -21.19
C THR A 257 -0.84 23.98 -20.54
N THR A 258 -0.01 22.94 -20.58
CA THR A 258 1.42 23.00 -20.20
C THR A 258 2.31 23.51 -21.34
N ARG A 259 1.73 23.73 -22.53
CA ARG A 259 2.40 24.21 -23.73
C ARG A 259 1.71 25.48 -24.27
N PRO A 260 1.71 26.58 -23.50
CA PRO A 260 1.12 27.84 -23.96
C PRO A 260 1.83 28.41 -25.20
N ASP A 261 3.09 28.04 -25.42
CA ASP A 261 3.86 28.40 -26.61
C ASP A 261 3.22 27.91 -27.92
N THR A 262 2.44 26.84 -27.89
CA THR A 262 1.76 26.30 -29.07
C THR A 262 0.34 26.85 -29.27
N LEU A 263 -0.09 27.84 -28.48
CA LEU A 263 -1.47 28.34 -28.49
C LEU A 263 -1.93 28.83 -29.88
N PHE A 264 -1.04 29.50 -30.64
CA PHE A 264 -1.35 29.98 -32.00
C PHE A 264 -1.51 28.86 -33.04
N GLY A 265 -1.09 27.63 -32.71
CA GLY A 265 -1.29 26.45 -33.55
C GLY A 265 -2.56 25.66 -33.21
N ALA A 266 -3.35 26.08 -32.21
CA ALA A 266 -4.58 25.40 -31.84
C ALA A 266 -5.62 25.55 -32.97
N SER A 267 -6.02 24.43 -33.57
CA SER A 267 -7.00 24.39 -34.67
C SER A 267 -8.41 24.00 -34.22
N PHE A 268 -8.57 23.53 -32.98
CA PHE A 268 -9.84 23.18 -32.34
C PHE A 268 -9.70 23.24 -30.81
N LEU A 269 -10.83 23.12 -30.11
CA LEU A 269 -10.94 22.98 -28.65
C LEU A 269 -11.63 21.66 -28.31
#